data_AF-A0A3A5V401-F1
#
_entry.id   AF-A0A3A5V401-F1
#
_cell.length_a   1.000
_cell.length_b   1.000
_cell.length_c   1.000
_cell.angle_alpha   90.00
_cell.angle_beta   90.00
_cell.angle_gamma   90.00
#
_symmetry.space_group_name_H-M   'P 1'
#
loop_
_entity.id
_entity.type
_entity.pdbx_description
1 polymer ?
#
loop_
_entity_poly.entity_id
_entity_poly.type
_entity_poly.pdbx_seq_one_letter_code
_entity_poly.pdbx_strand_id
1 'polypeptide(L)'
;MYRRKKVADDLLKDAAEVFAYTAELLAAGDAVREAIFTCYQDLCGLLQQRGFLRRDFETVREFEFAIRQALQGVSEDALTALDNTFEMARYSREEMGAQHQEVAVQALTRMSGEIAQIQAIPNR
;
A
#
# COMPACT_ATOMS: atom_id res chain seq x y z
N MET A 1 12.41 6.66 -22.48
CA MET A 1 12.33 7.13 -21.07
C MET A 1 10.94 7.62 -20.67
N TYR A 2 10.26 8.47 -21.45
CA TYR A 2 8.94 9.04 -21.12
C TYR A 2 7.84 8.02 -20.74
N ARG A 3 7.71 6.90 -21.47
CA ARG A 3 6.66 5.90 -21.20
C ARG A 3 6.82 5.20 -19.84
N ARG A 4 8.07 4.94 -19.41
CA ARG A 4 8.35 4.24 -18.15
C ARG A 4 8.11 5.13 -16.93
N LYS A 5 8.39 6.43 -17.06
CA LYS A 5 8.11 7.43 -16.02
C LYS A 5 6.60 7.61 -15.80
N LYS A 6 5.83 7.76 -16.88
CA LYS A 6 4.37 7.86 -16.81
C LYS A 6 3.71 6.65 -16.12
N VAL A 7 4.19 5.44 -16.44
CA VAL A 7 3.69 4.19 -15.83
C VAL A 7 3.94 4.15 -14.32
N ALA A 8 5.06 4.69 -13.84
CA ALA A 8 5.37 4.78 -12.42
C ALA A 8 4.53 5.87 -11.73
N ASP A 9 4.38 7.04 -12.36
CA ASP A 9 3.55 8.14 -11.82
C ASP A 9 2.08 7.72 -11.70
N ASP A 10 1.54 7.05 -12.72
CA ASP A 10 0.18 6.52 -12.69
C ASP A 10 0.03 5.44 -11.60
N LEU A 11 1.07 4.64 -11.34
CA LEU A 11 1.04 3.58 -10.31
C LEU A 11 1.04 4.18 -8.91
N LEU A 12 1.88 5.19 -8.68
CA LEU A 12 1.90 5.95 -7.44
C LEU A 12 0.52 6.54 -7.15
N LYS A 13 -0.14 7.11 -8.18
CA LYS A 13 -1.49 7.69 -8.03
C LYS A 13 -2.50 6.64 -7.61
N ASP A 14 -2.55 5.52 -8.31
CA ASP A 14 -3.50 4.45 -8.03
C ASP A 14 -3.24 3.81 -6.64
N ALA A 15 -1.97 3.63 -6.26
CA ALA A 15 -1.61 3.13 -4.94
C ALA A 15 -2.04 4.10 -3.82
N ALA A 16 -1.83 5.41 -4.00
CA ALA A 16 -2.27 6.41 -3.05
C ALA A 16 -3.80 6.43 -2.88
N GLU A 17 -4.55 6.22 -3.96
CA GLU A 17 -6.02 6.09 -3.92
C GLU A 17 -6.45 4.86 -3.13
N VAL A 18 -5.82 3.69 -3.35
CA VAL A 18 -6.09 2.47 -2.58
C VAL A 18 -5.81 2.65 -1.08
N PHE A 19 -4.68 3.28 -0.74
CA PHE A 19 -4.34 3.56 0.66
C PHE A 19 -5.34 4.52 1.32
N ALA A 20 -5.69 5.62 0.64
CA ALA A 20 -6.65 6.60 1.16
C ALA A 20 -8.04 5.98 1.37
N TYR A 21 -8.54 5.25 0.36
CA TYR A 21 -9.83 4.57 0.44
C TYR A 21 -9.87 3.56 1.60
N THR A 22 -8.82 2.76 1.75
CA THR A 22 -8.74 1.78 2.85
C THR A 22 -8.71 2.49 4.21
N ALA A 23 -7.96 3.59 4.34
CA ALA A 23 -7.93 4.36 5.58
C ALA A 23 -9.30 4.95 5.94
N GLU A 24 -10.08 5.38 4.95
CA GLU A 24 -11.45 5.89 5.14
C GLU A 24 -12.40 4.79 5.62
N LEU A 25 -12.38 3.61 4.99
CA LEU A 25 -13.18 2.45 5.42
C LEU A 25 -12.86 2.08 6.87
N LEU A 26 -11.57 1.97 7.19
CA LEU A 26 -11.13 1.68 8.54
C LEU A 26 -11.60 2.76 9.51
N ALA A 27 -11.52 4.05 9.17
CA ALA A 27 -11.99 5.13 10.02
C ALA A 27 -13.53 5.11 10.22
N ALA A 28 -14.28 4.60 9.24
CA ALA A 28 -15.73 4.40 9.32
C ALA A 28 -16.14 3.20 10.19
N GLY A 29 -15.19 2.37 10.62
CA GLY A 29 -15.42 1.21 11.48
C GLY A 29 -15.65 -0.10 10.71
N ASP A 30 -15.25 -0.17 9.45
CA ASP A 30 -15.25 -1.43 8.71
C ASP A 30 -14.32 -2.49 9.33
N ALA A 31 -14.56 -3.75 8.97
CA ALA A 31 -13.79 -4.88 9.49
C ALA A 31 -12.30 -4.74 9.15
N VAL A 32 -11.49 -4.47 10.18
CA VAL A 32 -10.07 -4.10 10.02
C VAL A 32 -9.28 -5.12 9.20
N ARG A 33 -9.43 -6.40 9.52
CA ARG A 33 -8.73 -7.49 8.81
C ARG A 33 -9.13 -7.55 7.34
N GLU A 34 -10.42 -7.41 7.05
CA GLU A 34 -10.95 -7.49 5.69
C GLU A 34 -10.48 -6.29 4.86
N ALA A 35 -10.60 -5.07 5.39
CA ALA A 35 -10.15 -3.86 4.71
C ALA A 35 -8.64 -3.91 4.39
N ILE A 36 -7.80 -4.34 5.33
CA ILE A 36 -6.35 -4.50 5.09
C ILE A 36 -6.08 -5.57 4.03
N PHE A 37 -6.82 -6.69 4.04
CA PHE A 37 -6.65 -7.74 3.07
C PHE A 37 -7.07 -7.31 1.65
N THR A 38 -8.19 -6.58 1.54
CA THR A 38 -8.63 -5.98 0.27
C THR A 38 -7.59 -4.99 -0.25
N CYS A 39 -7.06 -4.11 0.61
CA CYS A 39 -5.97 -3.21 0.25
C CYS A 39 -4.75 -3.96 -0.33
N TYR A 40 -4.33 -5.04 0.33
CA TYR A 40 -3.24 -5.89 -0.15
C TYR A 40 -3.56 -6.49 -1.53
N GLN A 41 -4.77 -7.03 -1.74
CA GLN A 41 -5.18 -7.62 -3.01
C GLN A 41 -5.21 -6.58 -4.15
N ASP A 42 -5.71 -5.38 -3.88
CA ASP A 42 -5.75 -4.29 -4.84
C ASP A 42 -4.33 -3.86 -5.25
N LEU A 43 -3.40 -3.74 -4.29
CA LEU A 43 -2.00 -3.44 -4.56
C LEU A 43 -1.31 -4.53 -5.38
N CYS A 44 -1.52 -5.82 -5.05
CA CYS A 44 -1.05 -6.93 -5.88
C CYS A 44 -1.59 -6.79 -7.32
N GLY A 45 -2.88 -6.50 -7.49
CA GLY A 45 -3.50 -6.27 -8.79
C GLY A 45 -2.83 -5.13 -9.57
N LEU A 46 -2.59 -3.98 -8.93
CA LEU A 46 -1.91 -2.84 -9.53
C LEU A 46 -0.47 -3.20 -9.96
N LEU A 47 0.29 -3.86 -9.10
CA LEU A 47 1.66 -4.27 -9.38
C LEU A 47 1.73 -5.28 -10.54
N GLN A 48 0.80 -6.24 -10.60
CA GLN A 48 0.71 -7.21 -11.70
C GLN A 48 0.32 -6.55 -13.03
N GLN A 49 -0.63 -5.60 -13.01
CA GLN A 49 -1.05 -4.88 -14.22
C GLN A 49 0.09 -4.04 -14.81
N ARG A 50 0.95 -3.49 -13.96
CA ARG A 50 2.09 -2.66 -14.36
C ARG A 50 3.40 -3.45 -14.57
N GLY A 51 3.38 -4.76 -14.32
CA GLY A 51 4.50 -5.67 -14.58
C GLY A 51 5.58 -5.69 -13.50
N PHE A 52 5.28 -5.20 -12.30
CA PHE A 52 6.15 -5.31 -11.11
C PHE A 52 6.01 -6.68 -10.43
N LEU A 53 4.86 -7.34 -10.62
CA LEU A 53 4.53 -8.62 -10.01
C LEU A 53 4.11 -9.66 -11.05
N ARG A 54 4.33 -10.95 -10.74
CA ARG A 54 3.96 -12.08 -11.61
C ARG A 54 2.52 -12.49 -11.36
N ARG A 55 1.78 -12.84 -12.42
CA ARG A 55 0.35 -13.18 -12.32
C ARG A 55 0.06 -14.57 -11.75
N ASP A 56 0.98 -15.51 -11.90
CA ASP A 56 0.68 -16.94 -11.68
C ASP A 56 1.16 -17.46 -10.31
N PHE A 57 2.23 -16.90 -9.76
CA PHE A 57 2.79 -17.29 -8.46
C PHE A 57 3.36 -16.05 -7.76
N GLU A 58 2.79 -15.73 -6.60
CA GLU A 58 3.31 -14.69 -5.73
C GLU A 58 3.50 -15.18 -4.31
N THR A 59 4.63 -14.79 -3.76
CA THR A 59 4.97 -14.89 -2.34
C THR A 59 4.99 -13.51 -1.71
N VAL A 60 4.80 -13.44 -0.40
CA VAL A 60 4.86 -12.19 0.38
C VAL A 60 6.17 -11.42 0.13
N ARG A 61 7.29 -12.15 -0.03
CA ARG A 61 8.60 -11.55 -0.33
C ARG A 61 8.68 -10.92 -1.73
N GLU A 62 8.02 -11.52 -2.71
CA GLU A 62 7.95 -10.95 -4.06
C GLU A 62 7.10 -9.68 -4.08
N PHE A 63 6.00 -9.68 -3.33
CA PHE A 63 5.21 -8.47 -3.11
C PHE A 63 6.03 -7.37 -2.43
N GLU A 64 6.72 -7.69 -1.32
CA GLU A 64 7.55 -6.72 -0.58
C GLU A 64 8.63 -6.10 -1.49
N PHE A 65 9.31 -6.92 -2.29
CA PHE A 65 10.29 -6.41 -3.24
C PHE A 65 9.64 -5.53 -4.31
N ALA A 66 8.48 -5.94 -4.84
CA ALA A 66 7.77 -5.22 -5.89
C ALA A 66 7.22 -3.87 -5.41
N ILE A 67 6.64 -3.80 -4.20
CA ILE A 67 6.10 -2.57 -3.64
C ILE A 67 7.23 -1.56 -3.35
N ARG A 68 8.39 -2.00 -2.83
CA ARG A 68 9.56 -1.13 -2.65
C ARG A 68 10.15 -0.65 -3.98
N GLN A 69 10.13 -1.48 -5.02
CA GLN A 69 10.53 -1.10 -6.38
C GLN A 69 9.56 -0.11 -7.03
N ALA A 70 8.27 -0.24 -6.74
CA ALA A 70 7.21 0.61 -7.29
C ALA A 70 7.13 1.97 -6.60
N LEU A 71 7.27 2.00 -5.28
CA LEU A 71 7.14 3.19 -4.44
C LEU A 71 8.49 3.86 -4.16
N GLN A 72 9.32 4.00 -5.20
CA GLN A 72 10.61 4.67 -5.07
C GLN A 72 10.42 6.14 -4.63
N GLY A 73 10.99 6.48 -3.48
CA GLY A 73 10.89 7.80 -2.87
C GLY A 73 10.03 7.85 -1.60
N VAL A 74 9.24 6.81 -1.33
CA VAL A 74 8.60 6.61 -0.04
C VAL A 74 9.65 6.19 0.99
N SER A 75 9.51 6.64 2.23
CA SER A 75 10.42 6.34 3.32
C SER A 75 10.38 4.85 3.69
N GLU A 76 11.53 4.30 4.07
CA GLU A 76 11.60 2.92 4.59
C GLU A 76 10.75 2.74 5.84
N ASP A 77 10.57 3.79 6.64
CA ASP A 77 9.71 3.78 7.83
C ASP A 77 8.24 3.61 7.47
N ALA A 78 7.76 4.27 6.41
CA ALA A 78 6.39 4.12 5.94
C ALA A 78 6.15 2.73 5.32
N LEU A 79 7.12 2.22 4.55
CA LEU A 79 7.07 0.87 4.00
C LEU A 79 7.06 -0.19 5.12
N THR A 80 7.89 -0.02 6.15
CA THR A 80 7.92 -0.91 7.32
C THR A 80 6.60 -0.87 8.09
N ALA A 81 5.99 0.31 8.24
CA ALA A 81 4.68 0.44 8.87
C ALA A 81 3.57 -0.28 8.08
N LEU A 82 3.66 -0.25 6.75
CA LEU A 82 2.75 -1.00 5.87
C LEU A 82 2.94 -2.51 6.02
N ASP A 83 4.18 -3.00 6.01
CA ASP A 83 4.49 -4.42 6.20
C ASP A 83 3.93 -4.93 7.54
N ASN A 84 4.16 -4.18 8.62
CA ASN A 84 3.63 -4.49 9.95
C ASN A 84 2.09 -4.54 9.95
N THR A 85 1.43 -3.67 9.18
CA THR A 85 -0.03 -3.65 9.06
C THR A 85 -0.55 -4.93 8.38
N PHE A 86 0.11 -5.38 7.31
CA PHE A 86 -0.23 -6.62 6.62
C PHE A 86 0.06 -7.86 7.46
N GLU A 87 1.21 -7.92 8.13
CA GLU A 87 1.55 -9.01 9.02
C GLU A 87 0.56 -9.11 10.18
N MET A 88 0.18 -7.97 10.77
CA MET A 88 -0.81 -7.92 11.83
C MET A 88 -2.15 -8.49 11.36
N ALA A 89 -2.65 -8.08 10.18
CA ALA A 89 -3.90 -8.62 9.64
C ALA A 89 -3.81 -10.13 9.34
N ARG A 90 -2.65 -10.59 8.85
CA ARG A 90 -2.43 -11.98 8.45
C ARG A 90 -2.24 -12.94 9.62
N TYR A 91 -1.49 -12.53 10.64
CA TYR A 91 -1.08 -13.39 11.75
C TYR A 91 -1.87 -13.16 13.04
N SER A 92 -2.66 -12.08 13.14
CA SER A 92 -3.48 -11.84 14.32
C SER A 92 -4.47 -13.00 14.51
N ARG A 93 -4.39 -13.65 15.68
CA ARG A 93 -5.27 -14.74 16.10
C ARG A 93 -6.58 -14.24 16.72
N GLU A 94 -6.57 -12.99 17.20
CA GLU A 94 -7.69 -12.37 17.91
C GLU A 94 -8.43 -11.39 17.00
N GLU A 95 -9.59 -10.91 17.46
CA GLU A 95 -10.33 -9.88 16.75
C GLU A 95 -9.54 -8.56 16.75
N MET A 96 -9.41 -7.93 15.58
CA MET A 96 -8.68 -6.68 15.45
C MET A 96 -9.54 -5.52 15.98
N GLY A 97 -9.31 -5.14 17.24
CA GLY A 97 -9.99 -4.02 17.88
C GLY A 97 -9.47 -2.63 17.47
N ALA A 98 -10.00 -1.60 18.13
CA ALA A 98 -9.76 -0.18 17.81
C ALA A 98 -8.29 0.24 17.77
N GLN A 99 -7.43 -0.36 18.62
CA GLN A 99 -5.99 -0.06 18.59
C GLN A 99 -5.33 -0.51 17.27
N HIS A 100 -5.74 -1.68 16.74
CA HIS A 100 -5.23 -2.17 15.46
C HIS A 100 -5.73 -1.32 14.29
N GLN A 101 -6.99 -0.90 14.36
CA GLN A 101 -7.59 0.03 13.41
C GLN A 101 -6.80 1.35 13.37
N GLU A 102 -6.52 1.96 14.52
CA GLU A 102 -5.79 3.22 14.60
C GLU A 102 -4.39 3.10 13.98
N VAL A 103 -3.65 2.03 14.30
CA VAL A 103 -2.33 1.77 13.72
C VAL A 103 -2.40 1.61 12.20
N ALA A 104 -3.38 0.85 11.70
CA ALA A 104 -3.56 0.64 10.27
C ALA A 104 -3.92 1.95 9.54
N VAL A 105 -4.85 2.74 10.08
CA VAL A 105 -5.24 4.06 9.53
C VAL A 105 -4.02 4.98 9.47
N GLN A 106 -3.22 5.04 10.54
CA GLN A 106 -2.01 5.87 10.57
C GLN A 106 -0.99 5.44 9.51
N ALA A 107 -0.76 4.13 9.35
CA ALA A 107 0.18 3.60 8.35
C ALA A 107 -0.27 3.92 6.92
N LEU A 108 -1.54 3.65 6.60
CA LEU A 108 -2.10 3.89 5.26
C LEU A 108 -2.16 5.39 4.92
N THR A 109 -2.52 6.23 5.88
CA THR A 109 -2.53 7.69 5.70
C THR A 109 -1.12 8.25 5.49
N ARG A 110 -0.12 7.70 6.17
CA ARG A 110 1.29 8.08 5.94
C ARG A 110 1.72 7.70 4.54
N MET A 111 1.42 6.48 4.10
CA MET A 111 1.75 6.01 2.75
C MET A 111 1.13 6.90 1.66
N SER A 112 -0.17 7.19 1.74
CA SER A 112 -0.83 8.07 0.76
C SER A 112 -0.27 9.50 0.80
N GLY A 113 0.02 10.03 1.98
CA GLY A 113 0.61 11.36 2.16
C GLY A 113 2.02 11.48 1.57
N GLU A 114 2.89 10.50 1.80
CA GLU A 114 4.24 10.51 1.22
C GLU A 114 4.20 10.38 -0.30
N ILE A 115 3.34 9.51 -0.84
CA ILE A 115 3.17 9.40 -2.29
C ILE A 115 2.67 10.72 -2.89
N ALA A 116 1.72 11.38 -2.25
CA ALA A 116 1.23 12.69 -2.69
C ALA A 116 2.35 13.75 -2.70
N GLN A 117 3.24 13.74 -1.69
CA GLN A 117 4.40 14.64 -1.66
C GLN A 117 5.38 14.36 -2.81
N ILE A 118 5.67 13.09 -3.10
CA ILE A 118 6.54 12.68 -4.22
C ILE A 118 5.97 13.18 -5.54
N GLN A 119 4.65 13.06 -5.74
CA GLN A 119 3.96 13.53 -6.94
C GLN A 119 3.86 15.07 -7.02
N ALA A 120 3.78 15.75 -5.88
CA ALA A 120 3.69 17.21 -5.82
C ALA A 120 5.01 17.91 -6.12
N ILE A 121 6.16 17.26 -5.92
CA ILE A 121 7.47 17.79 -6.26
C ILE A 121 7.67 17.62 -7.77
N PRO A 122 7.62 18.69 -8.59
CA PRO A 122 7.97 18.59 -9.99
C PRO A 122 9.47 18.29 -10.01
N ASN A 123 9.85 17.11 -10.48
CA ASN A 123 11.24 16.80 -10.81
C ASN A 123 11.78 17.92 -11.70
N ARG A 124 12.66 18.77 -11.13
CA ARG A 124 13.42 19.80 -11.86
C ARG A 124 14.42 19.15 -12.80
#